data_AF-A0A7K7D4N6-F1
#
_entry.id   AF-A0A7K7D4N6-F1
#
_cell.length_a   1.000
_cell.length_b   1.000
_cell.length_c   1.000
_cell.angle_alpha   90.00
_cell.angle_beta   90.00
_cell.angle_gamma   90.00
#
_symmetry.space_group_name_H-M   'P 1'
#
loop_
_entity.id
_entity.type
_entity.pdbx_description
1 polymer ?
#
loop_
_entity_poly.entity_id
_entity_poly.type
_entity_poly.pdbx_seq_one_letter_code
_entity_poly.pdbx_strand_id
1 'polypeptide(L)'
;FQNEINEVPFFDVQLPYELALKIFQYLGKAELGRCAQVSRTWKILAEDEVLWYRLCQEEGYLLDMSISDHSCWKLALKNCRAREHMLKTNWKNRVGAVSQLHYEPGRVLCDVHCCDGVVMAGYSSGEVKLWDTRTWDYRAPVLAAVPGPGGAGALPHVSFVRINSSLAVAAHEDGTVSVWSLLLGQEPIHHFQHNQHLQALALAPGGAAVATASGFQVRLESPDDRGFWQTPGTFEIQKLVNFLNLVPDVTGSPVAVAAAEDIVYLLKAEAPGRILHSVYGQPVTCLDVAAHEAAFGIKTFGWLLNEPNQILLYNLETNQCVTKVGNSMGDFSCVNLHSSPPNMLVAGNKDRR
;
A
#
# COMPACT_ATOMS: atom_id res chain seq x y z
N PHE A 1 17.62 47.17 45.00
CA PHE A 1 16.95 46.62 43.82
C PHE A 1 16.54 45.18 44.14
N GLN A 2 15.39 45.02 44.80
CA GLN A 2 14.77 43.71 44.97
C GLN A 2 14.13 43.32 43.64
N ASN A 3 14.44 42.11 43.16
CA ASN A 3 13.84 41.53 41.96
C ASN A 3 12.37 41.16 42.24
N GLU A 4 11.48 42.16 42.26
CA GLU A 4 10.02 41.95 42.34
C GLU A 4 9.46 41.21 41.11
N ILE A 5 10.24 41.09 40.03
CA ILE A 5 9.87 40.35 38.81
C ILE A 5 9.81 38.83 39.05
N ASN A 6 10.42 38.32 40.13
CA ASN A 6 10.45 36.88 40.44
C ASN A 6 9.41 36.41 41.47
N GLU A 7 8.58 37.31 42.03
CA GLU A 7 7.69 36.96 43.14
C GLU A 7 6.22 36.74 42.76
N VAL A 8 5.80 37.14 41.54
CA VAL A 8 4.45 36.84 41.07
C VAL A 8 4.49 35.57 40.22
N PRO A 9 4.02 34.42 40.72
CA PRO A 9 3.80 33.27 39.86
C PRO A 9 2.72 33.63 38.85
N PHE A 10 3.15 34.03 37.65
CA PHE A 10 2.33 34.48 36.52
C PHE A 10 1.15 33.52 36.23
N PHE A 11 1.36 32.22 36.46
CA PHE A 11 0.36 31.17 36.26
C PHE A 11 -0.45 30.78 37.51
N ASP A 12 -0.05 31.19 38.73
CA ASP A 12 -0.76 30.79 39.95
C ASP A 12 -1.84 31.80 40.38
N VAL A 13 -1.82 33.05 39.88
CA VAL A 13 -2.71 34.12 40.38
C VAL A 13 -3.50 34.88 39.30
N GLN A 14 -3.03 34.98 38.06
CA GLN A 14 -3.57 35.94 37.09
C GLN A 14 -4.08 35.38 35.76
N LEU A 15 -3.71 34.16 35.38
CA LEU A 15 -4.02 33.63 34.07
C LEU A 15 -5.12 32.55 34.13
N PRO A 16 -6.24 32.70 33.40
CA PRO A 16 -7.22 31.64 33.20
C PRO A 16 -6.57 30.36 32.67
N TYR A 17 -7.09 29.22 33.09
CA TYR A 17 -6.59 27.89 32.74
C TYR A 17 -6.43 27.70 31.23
N GLU A 18 -7.42 28.18 30.45
CA GLU A 18 -7.46 28.03 29.00
C GLU A 18 -6.37 28.87 28.31
N LEU A 19 -6.05 30.04 28.84
CA LEU A 19 -4.95 30.86 28.33
C LEU A 19 -3.60 30.22 28.66
N ALA A 20 -3.49 29.55 29.81
CA ALA A 20 -2.26 28.85 30.19
C ALA A 20 -2.02 27.67 29.26
N LEU A 21 -3.05 26.88 29.00
CA LEU A 21 -2.99 25.79 28.01
C LEU A 21 -2.65 26.30 26.60
N LYS A 22 -3.20 27.44 26.18
CA LYS A 22 -2.83 28.07 24.90
C LYS A 22 -1.37 28.52 24.82
N ILE A 23 -0.69 28.76 25.94
CA ILE A 23 0.76 29.00 25.93
C ILE A 23 1.50 27.66 25.86
N PHE A 24 1.08 26.69 26.67
CA PHE A 24 1.72 25.38 26.77
C PHE A 24 1.61 24.56 25.48
N GLN A 25 0.59 24.81 24.65
CA GLN A 25 0.45 24.16 23.34
C GLN A 25 1.59 24.47 22.35
N TYR A 26 2.39 25.51 22.61
CA TYR A 26 3.56 25.84 21.78
C TYR A 26 4.84 25.15 22.25
N LEU A 27 4.79 24.46 23.40
CA LEU A 27 5.94 23.81 24.00
C LEU A 27 6.09 22.37 23.51
N GLY A 28 7.33 21.95 23.31
CA GLY A 28 7.66 20.57 23.00
C GLY A 28 7.63 19.65 24.22
N LYS A 29 7.68 18.33 23.98
CA LYS A 29 7.66 17.28 25.03
C LYS A 29 8.70 17.49 26.14
N ALA A 30 9.92 17.86 25.76
CA ALA A 30 11.01 18.08 26.72
C ALA A 30 10.77 19.33 27.58
N GLU A 31 10.17 20.36 27.00
CA GLU A 31 9.84 21.61 27.67
C GLU A 31 8.66 21.43 28.60
N LEU A 32 7.60 20.73 28.19
CA LEU A 32 6.50 20.32 29.07
C LEU A 32 7.02 19.50 30.26
N GLY A 33 7.98 18.60 30.02
CA GLY A 33 8.65 17.85 31.08
C GLY A 33 9.43 18.72 32.07
N ARG A 34 10.03 19.82 31.62
CA ARG A 34 10.68 20.82 32.50
C ARG A 34 9.64 21.66 33.24
N CYS A 35 8.58 22.10 32.55
CA CYS A 35 7.48 22.86 33.12
C CYS A 35 6.82 22.11 34.28
N ALA A 36 6.62 20.80 34.13
CA ALA A 36 6.06 19.94 35.16
C ALA A 36 6.90 19.86 36.46
N GLN A 37 8.17 20.29 36.43
CA GLN A 37 9.07 20.30 37.57
C GLN A 37 9.12 21.67 38.28
N VAL A 38 8.43 22.70 37.76
CA VAL A 38 8.47 24.07 38.29
C VAL A 38 7.57 24.23 39.52
N SER A 39 6.28 23.86 39.42
CA SER A 39 5.31 23.96 40.52
C SER A 39 4.20 22.92 40.38
N ARG A 40 3.36 22.76 41.41
CA ARG A 40 2.19 21.87 41.35
C ARG A 40 1.18 22.32 40.28
N THR A 41 0.93 23.62 40.16
CA THR A 41 0.03 24.19 39.15
C THR A 41 0.57 23.98 37.75
N TRP A 42 1.87 24.21 37.54
CA TRP A 42 2.52 23.97 36.26
C TRP A 42 2.54 22.50 35.89
N LYS A 43 2.64 21.61 36.87
CA LYS A 43 2.51 20.16 36.64
C LYS A 43 1.13 19.79 36.13
N ILE A 44 0.07 20.31 36.72
CA ILE A 44 -1.31 20.06 36.26
C ILE A 44 -1.47 20.54 34.80
N LEU A 45 -1.01 21.75 34.48
CA LEU A 45 -1.07 22.30 33.12
C LEU A 45 -0.21 21.52 32.12
N ALA A 46 1.00 21.11 32.48
CA ALA A 46 1.91 20.37 31.61
C ALA A 46 1.50 18.91 31.40
N GLU A 47 0.70 18.34 32.30
CA GLU A 47 0.17 16.97 32.21
C GLU A 47 -1.24 16.91 31.61
N ASP A 48 -1.77 18.03 31.11
CA ASP A 48 -3.07 18.09 30.48
C ASP A 48 -3.16 17.21 29.22
N GLU A 49 -4.22 16.44 29.13
CA GLU A 49 -4.44 15.41 28.10
C GLU A 49 -4.55 16.00 26.69
N VAL A 50 -5.04 17.24 26.54
CA VAL A 50 -5.16 17.89 25.22
C VAL A 50 -3.80 18.16 24.61
N LEU A 51 -2.81 18.53 25.44
CA LEU A 51 -1.44 18.78 24.99
C LEU A 51 -0.78 17.49 24.48
N TRP A 52 -0.91 16.41 25.24
CA TRP A 52 -0.31 15.13 24.89
C TRP A 52 -1.04 14.43 23.74
N TYR A 53 -2.36 14.58 23.65
CA TYR A 53 -3.15 14.15 22.49
C TYR A 53 -2.69 14.86 21.21
N ARG A 54 -2.55 16.19 21.25
CA ARG A 54 -2.04 16.95 20.11
C ARG A 54 -0.63 16.50 19.71
N LEU A 55 0.27 16.33 20.67
CA LEU A 55 1.63 15.84 20.40
C LEU A 55 1.64 14.42 19.81
N CYS A 56 0.70 13.55 20.20
CA CYS A 56 0.51 12.25 19.53
C CYS A 56 0.14 12.41 18.05
N GLN A 57 -0.83 13.28 17.77
CA GLN A 57 -1.30 13.54 16.40
C GLN A 57 -0.21 14.18 15.53
N GLU A 58 0.54 15.13 16.08
CA GLU A 58 1.68 15.77 15.38
C GLU A 58 2.78 14.77 15.02
N GLU A 59 3.01 13.74 15.85
CA GLU A 59 3.95 12.66 15.52
C GLU A 59 3.34 11.55 14.64
N GLY A 60 2.07 11.69 14.22
CA GLY A 60 1.39 10.74 13.35
C GLY A 60 0.91 9.46 14.04
N TYR A 61 0.81 9.44 15.37
CA TYR A 61 0.29 8.29 16.11
C TYR A 61 -1.20 8.44 16.40
N LEU A 62 -1.94 7.33 16.29
CA LEU A 62 -3.34 7.22 16.73
C LEU A 62 -4.27 8.27 16.09
N LEU A 63 -4.10 8.52 14.80
CA LEU A 63 -4.80 9.58 14.06
C LEU A 63 -6.34 9.40 14.05
N ASP A 64 -6.82 8.16 14.11
CA ASP A 64 -8.26 7.83 14.07
C ASP A 64 -8.92 7.82 15.46
N MET A 65 -8.15 8.04 16.53
CA MET A 65 -8.65 7.97 17.90
C MET A 65 -9.13 9.33 18.38
N SER A 66 -10.22 9.34 19.12
CA SER A 66 -10.73 10.50 19.85
C SER A 66 -10.01 10.67 21.19
N ILE A 67 -9.95 11.91 21.70
CA ILE A 67 -9.30 12.20 22.99
C ILE A 67 -9.86 11.36 24.15
N SER A 68 -11.11 10.91 24.08
CA SER A 68 -11.75 10.07 25.10
C SER A 68 -11.29 8.61 25.12
N ASP A 69 -10.61 8.14 24.08
CA ASP A 69 -10.26 6.72 23.95
C ASP A 69 -9.11 6.28 24.86
N HIS A 70 -8.34 7.26 25.35
CA HIS A 70 -7.27 7.01 26.30
C HIS A 70 -7.45 7.86 27.56
N SER A 71 -7.26 7.21 28.71
CA SER A 71 -7.27 7.86 30.01
C SER A 71 -5.99 8.63 30.32
N CYS A 72 -4.90 8.37 29.59
CA CYS A 72 -3.64 9.10 29.73
C CYS A 72 -2.82 9.09 28.42
N TRP A 73 -2.90 10.18 27.67
CA TRP A 73 -2.22 10.42 26.41
C TRP A 73 -0.70 10.53 26.57
N LYS A 74 -0.22 11.05 27.70
CA LYS A 74 1.22 11.05 28.02
C LYS A 74 1.80 9.63 28.05
N LEU A 75 1.06 8.68 28.64
CA LEU A 75 1.45 7.27 28.67
C LEU A 75 1.28 6.62 27.29
N ALA A 76 0.19 6.91 26.58
CA ALA A 76 -0.04 6.43 25.22
C ALA A 76 1.11 6.82 24.28
N LEU A 77 1.51 8.10 24.29
CA LEU A 77 2.64 8.61 23.50
C LEU A 77 3.95 7.90 23.85
N LYS A 78 4.23 7.76 25.14
CA LYS A 78 5.43 7.06 25.63
C LYS A 78 5.47 5.61 25.10
N ASN A 79 4.34 4.91 25.16
CA ASN A 79 4.23 3.54 24.68
C ASN A 79 4.39 3.43 23.16
N CYS A 80 3.78 4.34 22.38
CA CYS A 80 3.95 4.40 20.93
C CYS A 80 5.42 4.58 20.54
N ARG A 81 6.11 5.56 21.15
CA ARG A 81 7.53 5.82 20.88
C ARG A 81 8.43 4.67 21.32
N ALA A 82 8.16 4.07 22.48
CA ALA A 82 8.90 2.90 22.95
C ALA A 82 8.73 1.71 21.99
N ARG A 83 7.51 1.49 21.49
CA ARG A 83 7.20 0.45 20.49
C ARG A 83 7.94 0.71 19.19
N GLU A 84 7.91 1.92 18.65
CA GLU A 84 8.63 2.26 17.43
C GLU A 84 10.15 2.10 17.59
N HIS A 85 10.72 2.58 18.69
CA HIS A 85 12.14 2.42 18.98
C HIS A 85 12.53 0.95 19.09
N MET A 86 11.71 0.15 19.78
CA MET A 86 11.91 -1.29 19.90
C MET A 86 11.83 -1.98 18.54
N LEU A 87 10.85 -1.63 17.70
CA LEU A 87 10.76 -2.14 16.32
C LEU A 87 12.02 -1.80 15.52
N LYS A 88 12.45 -0.53 15.50
CA LYS A 88 13.69 -0.11 14.81
C LYS A 88 14.91 -0.88 15.29
N THR A 89 14.99 -1.14 16.60
CA THR A 89 16.10 -1.90 17.20
C THR A 89 16.05 -3.37 16.81
N ASN A 90 14.87 -3.98 16.86
CA ASN A 90 14.65 -5.38 16.46
C ASN A 90 14.99 -5.58 14.98
N TRP A 91 14.54 -4.68 14.10
CA TRP A 91 14.88 -4.70 12.67
C TRP A 91 16.39 -4.58 12.44
N LYS A 92 17.08 -3.65 13.11
CA LYS A 92 18.54 -3.51 13.02
C LYS A 92 19.27 -4.76 13.49
N ASN A 93 18.78 -5.40 14.54
CA ASN A 93 19.38 -6.58 15.14
C ASN A 93 18.87 -7.91 14.53
N ARG A 94 18.01 -7.86 13.50
CA ARG A 94 17.35 -9.02 12.89
C ARG A 94 16.63 -9.92 13.89
N VAL A 95 16.08 -9.31 14.94
CA VAL A 95 15.28 -10.00 15.95
C VAL A 95 13.84 -10.06 15.45
N GLY A 96 13.39 -11.25 15.06
CA GLY A 96 12.04 -11.50 14.61
C GLY A 96 11.64 -12.96 14.85
N ALA A 97 10.34 -13.21 14.95
CA ALA A 97 9.79 -14.55 14.99
C ALA A 97 9.23 -14.89 13.61
N VAL A 98 9.48 -16.11 13.13
CA VAL A 98 8.89 -16.62 11.88
C VAL A 98 7.69 -17.48 12.26
N SER A 99 6.52 -17.13 11.74
CA SER A 99 5.32 -17.95 11.84
C SER A 99 5.08 -18.66 10.51
N GLN A 100 4.73 -19.94 10.56
CA GLN A 100 4.46 -20.74 9.36
C GLN A 100 2.96 -20.99 9.23
N LEU A 101 2.36 -20.44 8.18
CA LEU A 101 0.97 -20.71 7.80
C LEU A 101 0.92 -22.03 7.03
N HIS A 102 0.47 -23.10 7.70
CA HIS A 102 0.38 -24.41 7.09
C HIS A 102 -0.95 -24.58 6.36
N TYR A 103 -0.86 -25.03 5.11
CA TYR A 103 -1.96 -25.59 4.35
C TYR A 103 -1.60 -27.03 3.97
N GLU A 104 -2.61 -27.88 3.75
CA GLU A 104 -2.46 -29.34 3.69
C GLU A 104 -1.26 -29.79 2.84
N PRO A 105 -0.49 -30.80 3.31
CA PRO A 105 0.69 -31.28 2.60
C PRO A 105 0.30 -31.92 1.26
N GLY A 106 0.79 -31.33 0.15
CA GLY A 106 0.61 -31.87 -1.20
C GLY A 106 0.19 -30.85 -2.27
N ARG A 107 -0.13 -29.61 -1.89
CA ARG A 107 -0.52 -28.54 -2.83
C ARG A 107 0.60 -27.52 -3.00
N VAL A 108 0.82 -27.06 -4.22
CA VAL A 108 1.88 -26.08 -4.53
C VAL A 108 1.32 -24.68 -4.35
N LEU A 109 2.06 -23.84 -3.62
CA LEU A 109 1.76 -22.41 -3.52
C LEU A 109 2.08 -21.75 -4.86
N CYS A 110 1.09 -21.13 -5.48
CA CYS A 110 1.25 -20.48 -6.79
C CYS A 110 1.52 -18.98 -6.64
N ASP A 111 0.71 -18.29 -5.84
CA ASP A 111 0.87 -16.85 -5.58
C ASP A 111 0.40 -16.48 -4.17
N VAL A 112 0.93 -15.38 -3.63
CA VAL A 112 0.60 -14.87 -2.29
C VAL A 112 0.57 -13.35 -2.28
N HIS A 113 -0.42 -12.78 -1.62
CA HIS A 113 -0.55 -11.34 -1.43
C HIS A 113 -0.98 -11.01 0.00
N CYS A 114 -0.57 -9.86 0.52
CA CYS A 114 -0.92 -9.42 1.87
C CYS A 114 -1.35 -7.96 1.84
N CYS A 115 -2.42 -7.64 2.58
CA CYS A 115 -2.87 -6.28 2.80
C CYS A 115 -3.40 -6.16 4.24
N ASP A 116 -2.93 -5.15 4.99
CA ASP A 116 -3.39 -4.81 6.35
C ASP A 116 -3.41 -5.95 7.38
N GLY A 117 -2.51 -6.92 7.22
CA GLY A 117 -2.41 -8.09 8.09
C GLY A 117 -3.30 -9.26 7.66
N VAL A 118 -4.03 -9.15 6.55
CA VAL A 118 -4.70 -10.28 5.92
C VAL A 118 -3.81 -10.82 4.80
N VAL A 119 -3.47 -12.11 4.87
CA VAL A 119 -2.69 -12.82 3.86
C VAL A 119 -3.62 -13.67 3.03
N MET A 120 -3.51 -13.56 1.71
CA MET A 120 -4.20 -14.41 0.75
C MET A 120 -3.20 -15.27 -0.01
N ALA A 121 -3.46 -16.57 -0.11
CA ALA A 121 -2.64 -17.48 -0.90
C ALA A 121 -3.49 -18.32 -1.85
N GLY A 122 -2.99 -18.49 -3.07
CA GLY A 122 -3.58 -19.31 -4.11
C GLY A 122 -2.76 -20.58 -4.32
N TYR A 123 -3.47 -21.70 -4.49
CA TYR A 123 -2.85 -23.01 -4.63
C TYR A 123 -3.09 -23.62 -6.00
N SER A 124 -2.23 -24.57 -6.37
CA SER A 124 -2.39 -25.40 -7.57
C SER A 124 -3.64 -26.27 -7.52
N SER A 125 -4.37 -26.33 -6.41
CA SER A 125 -5.65 -27.01 -6.38
C SER A 125 -6.83 -26.14 -6.82
N GLY A 126 -6.58 -24.87 -7.16
CA GLY A 126 -7.63 -23.88 -7.41
C GLY A 126 -8.24 -23.27 -6.14
N GLU A 127 -7.77 -23.64 -4.95
CA GLU A 127 -8.27 -23.08 -3.70
C GLU A 127 -7.53 -21.80 -3.33
N VAL A 128 -8.27 -20.84 -2.78
CA VAL A 128 -7.74 -19.59 -2.26
C VAL A 128 -8.04 -19.51 -0.77
N LYS A 129 -7.01 -19.29 0.04
CA LYS A 129 -7.12 -19.19 1.50
C LYS A 129 -6.76 -17.81 2.01
N LEU A 130 -7.44 -17.40 3.07
CA LEU A 130 -7.30 -16.11 3.72
C LEU A 130 -6.94 -16.28 5.20
N TRP A 131 -5.79 -15.77 5.64
CA TRP A 131 -5.41 -15.74 7.06
C TRP A 131 -5.39 -14.32 7.58
N ASP A 132 -6.00 -14.09 8.73
CA ASP A 132 -5.82 -12.85 9.48
C ASP A 132 -4.64 -13.02 10.46
N THR A 133 -3.54 -12.32 10.19
CA THR A 133 -2.32 -12.32 11.03
C THR A 133 -2.45 -11.44 12.27
N ARG A 134 -3.52 -10.65 12.40
CA ARG A 134 -3.79 -9.83 13.59
C ARG A 134 -4.37 -10.68 14.71
N THR A 135 -5.32 -11.53 14.36
CA THR A 135 -6.01 -12.44 15.28
C THR A 135 -5.38 -13.83 15.32
N TRP A 136 -4.52 -14.16 14.33
CA TRP A 136 -4.00 -15.51 14.10
C TRP A 136 -5.12 -16.54 14.02
N ASP A 137 -6.26 -16.17 13.42
CA ASP A 137 -7.35 -17.12 13.24
C ASP A 137 -6.99 -18.10 12.10
N TYR A 138 -6.60 -19.31 12.49
CA TYR A 138 -6.30 -20.41 11.57
C TYR A 138 -7.57 -21.00 10.93
N ARG A 139 -8.78 -20.53 11.31
CA ARG A 139 -10.06 -20.89 10.66
C ARG A 139 -10.38 -20.04 9.44
N ALA A 140 -9.34 -19.57 8.77
CA ALA A 140 -9.35 -18.99 7.43
C ALA A 140 -10.52 -19.50 6.56
N PRO A 141 -11.48 -18.66 6.17
CA PRO A 141 -12.49 -19.06 5.20
C PRO A 141 -11.78 -19.43 3.91
N VAL A 142 -12.05 -20.64 3.41
CA VAL A 142 -11.70 -20.99 2.03
C VAL A 142 -12.67 -20.21 1.17
N LEU A 143 -12.15 -19.33 0.31
CA LEU A 143 -13.00 -18.67 -0.69
C LEU A 143 -13.45 -19.75 -1.68
N ALA A 144 -14.75 -19.87 -1.87
CA ALA A 144 -15.30 -20.87 -2.75
C ALA A 144 -14.85 -20.56 -4.18
N ALA A 145 -14.03 -21.45 -4.74
CA ALA A 145 -13.69 -21.40 -6.15
C ALA A 145 -14.87 -21.92 -6.97
N VAL A 146 -15.26 -21.18 -8.00
CA VAL A 146 -16.34 -21.56 -8.89
C VAL A 146 -15.79 -22.57 -9.91
N PRO A 147 -16.38 -23.76 -10.06
CA PRO A 147 -16.03 -24.67 -11.14
C PRO A 147 -16.26 -24.00 -12.49
N GLY A 148 -15.28 -24.08 -13.39
CA GLY A 148 -15.44 -23.59 -14.76
C GLY A 148 -16.63 -24.26 -15.49
N PRO A 149 -17.09 -23.70 -16.62
CA PRO A 149 -18.30 -24.15 -17.32
C PRO A 149 -18.23 -25.59 -17.90
N GLY A 150 -17.10 -26.29 -17.76
CA GLY A 150 -16.96 -27.72 -18.03
C GLY A 150 -17.00 -28.53 -16.73
N GLY A 151 -18.20 -28.98 -16.34
CA GLY A 151 -18.39 -29.73 -15.11
C GLY A 151 -17.50 -30.98 -14.96
N ALA A 152 -17.15 -31.26 -13.71
CA ALA A 152 -16.52 -32.48 -13.17
C ALA A 152 -15.05 -32.75 -13.57
N GLY A 153 -14.12 -32.03 -12.94
CA GLY A 153 -12.73 -32.50 -12.81
C GLY A 153 -11.74 -31.37 -12.55
N ALA A 154 -11.29 -31.24 -11.29
CA ALA A 154 -10.26 -30.32 -10.78
C ALA A 154 -10.47 -28.82 -11.09
N LEU A 155 -10.42 -27.99 -10.05
CA LEU A 155 -10.40 -26.55 -10.25
C LEU A 155 -9.10 -26.16 -10.97
N PRO A 156 -9.13 -25.20 -11.91
CA PRO A 156 -7.95 -24.73 -12.59
C PRO A 156 -6.97 -24.11 -11.58
N HIS A 157 -5.67 -24.26 -11.85
CA HIS A 157 -4.59 -23.72 -11.04
C HIS A 157 -4.77 -22.21 -10.83
N VAL A 158 -4.57 -21.72 -9.60
CA VAL A 158 -4.57 -20.27 -9.34
C VAL A 158 -3.28 -19.70 -9.91
N SER A 159 -3.37 -18.69 -10.78
CA SER A 159 -2.23 -18.00 -11.38
C SER A 159 -1.85 -16.74 -10.59
N PHE A 160 -2.84 -15.95 -10.18
CA PHE A 160 -2.62 -14.70 -9.44
C PHE A 160 -3.64 -14.49 -8.33
N VAL A 161 -3.21 -13.79 -7.28
CA VAL A 161 -4.01 -13.52 -6.08
C VAL A 161 -3.75 -12.09 -5.60
N ARG A 162 -4.77 -11.25 -5.46
CA ARG A 162 -4.64 -9.86 -4.98
C ARG A 162 -5.74 -9.52 -3.98
N ILE A 163 -5.37 -8.94 -2.85
CA ILE A 163 -6.29 -8.56 -1.77
C ILE A 163 -6.09 -7.09 -1.39
N ASN A 164 -7.19 -6.39 -1.13
CA ASN A 164 -7.20 -5.07 -0.51
C ASN A 164 -8.08 -5.11 0.75
N SER A 165 -8.37 -3.96 1.36
CA SER A 165 -9.17 -3.87 2.59
C SER A 165 -10.63 -4.33 2.45
N SER A 166 -11.15 -4.49 1.23
CA SER A 166 -12.57 -4.77 0.95
C SER A 166 -12.84 -5.95 0.02
N LEU A 167 -11.91 -6.24 -0.90
CA LEU A 167 -12.01 -7.20 -1.98
C LEU A 167 -10.84 -8.17 -1.99
N ALA A 168 -11.13 -9.39 -2.40
CA ALA A 168 -10.16 -10.41 -2.78
C ALA A 168 -10.40 -10.77 -4.24
N VAL A 169 -9.32 -10.95 -5.01
CA VAL A 169 -9.38 -11.33 -6.42
C VAL A 169 -8.41 -12.47 -6.66
N ALA A 170 -8.87 -13.49 -7.39
CA ALA A 170 -8.01 -14.55 -7.87
C ALA A 170 -8.28 -14.82 -9.34
N ALA A 171 -7.18 -15.05 -10.05
CA ALA A 171 -7.19 -15.46 -11.43
C ALA A 171 -6.75 -16.91 -11.52
N HIS A 172 -7.37 -17.64 -12.44
CA HIS A 172 -7.07 -19.02 -12.72
C HIS A 172 -6.38 -19.15 -14.10
N GLU A 173 -5.75 -20.29 -14.34
CA GLU A 173 -5.02 -20.58 -15.58
C GLU A 173 -5.93 -20.64 -16.82
N ASP A 174 -7.20 -21.00 -16.64
CA ASP A 174 -8.22 -21.04 -17.70
C ASP A 174 -8.72 -19.64 -18.11
N GLY A 175 -8.15 -18.58 -17.53
CA GLY A 175 -8.54 -17.19 -17.76
C GLY A 175 -9.74 -16.74 -16.93
N THR A 176 -10.27 -17.59 -16.05
CA THR A 176 -11.36 -17.23 -15.14
C THR A 176 -10.85 -16.33 -14.03
N VAL A 177 -11.53 -15.22 -13.79
CA VAL A 177 -11.23 -14.29 -12.70
C VAL A 177 -12.45 -14.21 -11.79
N SER A 178 -12.20 -14.43 -10.50
CA SER A 178 -13.22 -14.38 -9.45
C SER A 178 -12.89 -13.25 -8.49
N VAL A 179 -13.91 -12.44 -8.18
CA VAL A 179 -13.82 -11.32 -7.24
C VAL A 179 -14.76 -11.60 -6.07
N TRP A 180 -14.24 -11.54 -4.85
CA TRP A 180 -14.97 -11.72 -3.61
C TRP A 180 -14.97 -10.43 -2.81
N SER A 181 -16.07 -10.18 -2.07
CA SER A 181 -16.09 -9.17 -1.04
C SER A 181 -15.76 -9.79 0.31
N LEU A 182 -14.78 -9.22 1.02
CA LEU A 182 -14.41 -9.64 2.36
C LEU A 182 -15.54 -9.42 3.39
N LEU A 183 -16.51 -8.57 3.07
CA LEU A 183 -17.68 -8.29 3.92
C LEU A 183 -18.83 -9.29 3.68
N LEU A 184 -19.07 -9.69 2.43
CA LEU A 184 -20.25 -10.49 2.06
C LEU A 184 -20.04 -12.00 2.20
N GLY A 185 -18.79 -12.47 2.24
CA GLY A 185 -18.47 -13.86 2.59
C GLY A 185 -17.68 -14.62 1.52
N GLN A 186 -17.95 -15.92 1.38
CA GLN A 186 -17.14 -16.86 0.59
C GLN A 186 -17.49 -16.92 -0.90
N GLU A 187 -18.66 -16.42 -1.31
CA GLU A 187 -19.10 -16.46 -2.70
C GLU A 187 -18.61 -15.24 -3.49
N PRO A 188 -18.22 -15.42 -4.76
CA PRO A 188 -17.75 -14.31 -5.58
C PRO A 188 -18.91 -13.38 -5.95
N ILE A 189 -18.69 -12.08 -5.77
CA ILE A 189 -19.61 -11.02 -6.18
C ILE A 189 -19.57 -10.76 -7.68
N HIS A 190 -18.45 -11.10 -8.33
CA HIS A 190 -18.28 -10.96 -9.77
C HIS A 190 -17.38 -12.06 -10.30
N HIS A 191 -17.69 -12.54 -11.50
CA HIS A 191 -16.90 -13.52 -12.22
C HIS A 191 -16.92 -13.17 -13.71
N PHE A 192 -15.77 -13.29 -14.35
CA PHE A 192 -15.63 -13.09 -15.79
C PHE A 192 -14.49 -13.97 -16.31
N GLN A 193 -14.49 -14.19 -17.62
CA GLN A 193 -13.54 -15.08 -18.28
C GLN A 193 -12.82 -14.36 -19.41
N HIS A 194 -11.51 -14.62 -19.49
CA HIS A 194 -10.66 -14.29 -20.61
C HIS A 194 -10.44 -15.51 -21.51
N ASN A 195 -10.14 -15.26 -22.78
CA ASN A 195 -9.92 -16.33 -23.75
C ASN A 195 -8.53 -16.99 -23.62
N GLN A 196 -7.62 -16.36 -22.88
CA GLN A 196 -6.26 -16.82 -22.64
C GLN A 196 -5.93 -16.69 -21.14
N HIS A 197 -4.83 -17.32 -20.73
CA HIS A 197 -4.31 -17.16 -19.38
C HIS A 197 -3.90 -15.71 -19.13
N LEU A 198 -4.04 -15.28 -17.88
CA LEU A 198 -3.62 -13.95 -17.48
C LEU A 198 -2.10 -13.86 -17.39
N GLN A 199 -1.58 -12.68 -17.74
CA GLN A 199 -0.16 -12.33 -17.65
C GLN A 199 0.10 -11.43 -16.45
N ALA A 200 -0.86 -10.56 -16.13
CA ALA A 200 -0.79 -9.66 -14.99
C ALA A 200 -2.19 -9.37 -14.43
N LEU A 201 -2.26 -9.22 -13.11
CA LEU A 201 -3.46 -8.88 -12.34
C LEU A 201 -3.14 -7.76 -11.36
N ALA A 202 -3.96 -6.71 -11.36
CA ALA A 202 -3.88 -5.59 -10.42
C ALA A 202 -5.22 -5.33 -9.74
N LEU A 203 -5.16 -4.98 -8.45
CA LEU A 203 -6.31 -4.54 -7.65
C LEU A 203 -6.01 -3.15 -7.12
N ALA A 204 -6.98 -2.24 -7.16
CA ALA A 204 -6.82 -0.90 -6.60
C ALA A 204 -6.66 -0.98 -5.07
N PRO A 205 -5.67 -0.30 -4.46
CA PRO A 205 -5.44 -0.37 -3.02
C PRO A 205 -6.62 0.12 -2.17
N GLY A 206 -7.27 1.22 -2.57
CA GLY A 206 -8.38 1.84 -1.85
C GLY A 206 -9.74 1.71 -2.53
N GLY A 207 -9.82 1.05 -3.69
CA GLY A 207 -11.00 1.06 -4.55
C GLY A 207 -11.46 -0.33 -4.98
N ALA A 208 -12.68 -0.41 -5.50
CA ALA A 208 -13.26 -1.64 -6.02
C ALA A 208 -12.94 -1.86 -7.51
N ALA A 209 -11.71 -1.56 -7.95
CA ALA A 209 -11.33 -1.69 -9.36
C ALA A 209 -10.30 -2.81 -9.57
N VAL A 210 -10.46 -3.54 -10.67
CA VAL A 210 -9.60 -4.67 -11.06
C VAL A 210 -9.09 -4.42 -12.48
N ALA A 211 -7.79 -4.62 -12.70
CA ALA A 211 -7.19 -4.59 -14.02
C ALA A 211 -6.60 -5.97 -14.33
N THR A 212 -6.89 -6.47 -15.53
CA THR A 212 -6.44 -7.78 -15.99
C THR A 212 -5.80 -7.65 -17.36
N ALA A 213 -4.65 -8.29 -17.55
CA ALA A 213 -4.00 -8.42 -18.84
C ALA A 213 -4.00 -9.88 -19.30
N SER A 214 -4.53 -10.15 -20.48
CA SER A 214 -4.60 -11.47 -21.10
C SER A 214 -4.24 -11.34 -22.58
N GLY A 215 -3.14 -11.98 -22.99
CA GLY A 215 -2.62 -11.89 -24.35
C GLY A 215 -2.31 -10.44 -24.74
N PHE A 216 -3.01 -9.93 -25.76
CA PHE A 216 -2.88 -8.55 -26.26
C PHE A 216 -3.99 -7.63 -25.75
N GLN A 217 -4.78 -8.07 -24.76
CA GLN A 217 -5.91 -7.30 -24.25
C GLN A 217 -5.73 -6.97 -22.78
N VAL A 218 -5.97 -5.70 -22.41
CA VAL A 218 -6.10 -5.26 -21.03
C VAL A 218 -7.54 -4.84 -20.78
N ARG A 219 -8.18 -5.44 -19.77
CA ARG A 219 -9.52 -5.06 -19.31
C ARG A 219 -9.43 -4.38 -17.96
N LEU A 220 -10.16 -3.28 -17.83
CA LEU A 220 -10.44 -2.62 -16.58
C LEU A 220 -11.87 -2.95 -16.18
N GLU A 221 -12.05 -3.32 -14.92
CA GLU A 221 -13.33 -3.64 -14.32
C GLU A 221 -13.54 -2.81 -13.06
N SER A 222 -14.75 -2.28 -12.91
CA SER A 222 -15.17 -1.55 -11.72
C SER A 222 -16.68 -1.68 -11.54
N PRO A 223 -17.19 -1.64 -10.29
CA PRO A 223 -18.62 -1.52 -10.04
C PRO A 223 -19.12 -0.13 -10.41
N ASP A 224 -20.32 -0.09 -10.97
CA ASP A 224 -21.15 1.09 -11.15
C ASP A 224 -21.63 1.63 -9.78
N ASP A 225 -22.22 2.82 -9.75
CA ASP A 225 -22.75 3.46 -8.52
C ASP A 225 -23.79 2.59 -7.78
N ARG A 226 -24.38 1.62 -8.51
CA ARG A 226 -25.35 0.65 -8.00
C ARG A 226 -24.73 -0.65 -7.47
N GLY A 227 -23.40 -0.78 -7.52
CA GLY A 227 -22.67 -1.98 -7.11
C GLY A 227 -22.61 -3.09 -8.16
N PHE A 228 -23.10 -2.85 -9.38
CA PHE A 228 -23.01 -3.82 -10.48
C PHE A 228 -21.68 -3.67 -11.22
N TRP A 229 -20.95 -4.77 -11.35
CA TRP A 229 -19.68 -4.79 -12.06
C TRP A 229 -19.86 -4.56 -13.57
N GLN A 230 -19.04 -3.67 -14.11
CA GLN A 230 -18.98 -3.34 -15.52
C GLN A 230 -17.53 -3.32 -16.00
N THR A 231 -17.36 -3.39 -17.32
CA THR A 231 -16.07 -3.28 -18.02
C THR A 231 -15.92 -1.87 -18.59
N PRO A 232 -15.48 -0.87 -17.80
CA PRO A 232 -15.33 0.51 -18.23
C PRO A 232 -14.39 0.69 -19.43
N GLY A 233 -13.38 -0.16 -19.59
CA GLY A 233 -12.43 -0.04 -20.69
C GLY A 233 -11.78 -1.35 -21.08
N THR A 234 -11.67 -1.59 -22.38
CA THR A 234 -10.90 -2.69 -22.97
C THR A 234 -9.91 -2.12 -23.97
N PHE A 235 -8.63 -2.45 -23.81
CA PHE A 235 -7.53 -1.92 -24.60
C PHE A 235 -6.79 -3.03 -25.31
N GLU A 236 -6.52 -2.85 -26.59
CA GLU A 236 -5.65 -3.73 -27.37
C GLU A 236 -4.22 -3.17 -27.37
N ILE A 237 -3.27 -3.99 -26.93
CA ILE A 237 -1.85 -3.65 -26.78
C ILE A 237 -1.03 -4.52 -27.74
N GLN A 238 0.06 -3.98 -28.27
CA GLN A 238 0.87 -4.67 -29.29
C GLN A 238 1.81 -5.74 -28.72
N LYS A 239 2.08 -5.70 -27.42
CA LYS A 239 3.06 -6.53 -26.71
C LYS A 239 2.43 -7.14 -25.46
N LEU A 240 3.03 -8.22 -24.98
CA LEU A 240 2.60 -8.89 -23.76
C LEU A 240 2.90 -8.02 -22.55
N VAL A 241 1.95 -7.95 -21.63
CA VAL A 241 2.04 -7.12 -20.43
C VAL A 241 2.76 -7.90 -19.35
N ASN A 242 3.89 -7.36 -18.88
CA ASN A 242 4.69 -7.97 -17.82
C ASN A 242 4.29 -7.44 -16.44
N PHE A 243 3.91 -6.16 -16.36
CA PHE A 243 3.52 -5.51 -15.11
C PHE A 243 2.28 -4.66 -15.33
N LEU A 244 1.36 -4.71 -14.37
CA LEU A 244 0.09 -3.98 -14.42
C LEU A 244 -0.22 -3.50 -13.01
N ASN A 245 -0.39 -2.19 -12.84
CA ASN A 245 -0.81 -1.57 -11.58
C ASN A 245 -1.96 -0.60 -11.84
N LEU A 246 -2.88 -0.50 -10.88
CA LEU A 246 -3.94 0.51 -10.88
C LEU A 246 -3.46 1.74 -10.11
N VAL A 247 -3.82 2.92 -10.61
CA VAL A 247 -3.57 4.18 -9.93
C VAL A 247 -4.47 4.24 -8.68
N PRO A 248 -3.91 4.47 -7.48
CA PRO A 248 -4.71 4.60 -6.26
C PRO A 248 -5.53 5.90 -6.26
N ASP A 249 -6.60 5.92 -5.46
CA ASP A 249 -7.40 7.11 -5.14
C ASP A 249 -8.01 7.87 -6.35
N VAL A 250 -8.23 7.17 -7.46
CA VAL A 250 -8.93 7.75 -8.61
C VAL A 250 -10.43 7.73 -8.37
N THR A 251 -11.04 8.92 -8.34
CA THR A 251 -12.49 9.08 -8.32
C THR A 251 -13.08 8.90 -9.72
N GLY A 252 -14.04 8.00 -9.89
CA GLY A 252 -14.71 7.76 -11.16
C GLY A 252 -14.13 6.56 -11.90
N SER A 253 -13.70 6.76 -13.15
CA SER A 253 -13.24 5.67 -14.00
C SER A 253 -11.81 5.21 -13.64
N PRO A 254 -11.56 3.88 -13.56
CA PRO A 254 -10.26 3.37 -13.17
C PRO A 254 -9.18 3.71 -14.20
N VAL A 255 -7.97 3.98 -13.70
CA VAL A 255 -6.79 4.25 -14.52
C VAL A 255 -5.72 3.20 -14.20
N ALA A 256 -5.19 2.56 -15.24
CA ALA A 256 -4.12 1.58 -15.09
C ALA A 256 -2.85 2.02 -15.81
N VAL A 257 -1.71 1.60 -15.26
CA VAL A 257 -0.42 1.67 -15.93
C VAL A 257 0.01 0.24 -16.25
N ALA A 258 0.24 -0.03 -17.53
CA ALA A 258 0.65 -1.33 -18.03
C ALA A 258 2.04 -1.24 -18.67
N ALA A 259 2.99 -2.02 -18.21
CA ALA A 259 4.30 -2.15 -18.83
C ALA A 259 4.33 -3.43 -19.68
N ALA A 260 4.48 -3.25 -20.99
CA ALA A 260 4.60 -4.30 -21.98
C ALA A 260 5.99 -4.25 -22.62
N GLU A 261 6.89 -5.10 -22.13
CA GLU A 261 8.33 -5.09 -22.47
C GLU A 261 8.98 -3.72 -22.29
N ASP A 262 9.22 -2.98 -23.37
CA ASP A 262 9.89 -1.68 -23.45
C ASP A 262 8.93 -0.49 -23.60
N ILE A 263 7.62 -0.76 -23.57
CA ILE A 263 6.56 0.26 -23.67
C ILE A 263 5.76 0.30 -22.38
N VAL A 264 5.54 1.51 -21.84
CA VAL A 264 4.63 1.75 -20.71
C VAL A 264 3.41 2.52 -21.21
N TYR A 265 2.24 1.96 -20.97
CA TYR A 265 0.94 2.52 -21.34
C TYR A 265 0.22 3.08 -20.11
N LEU A 266 -0.42 4.25 -20.29
CA LEU A 266 -1.43 4.81 -19.41
C LEU A 266 -2.81 4.56 -20.02
N LEU A 267 -3.60 3.73 -19.35
CA LEU A 267 -4.91 3.27 -19.80
C LEU A 267 -5.97 3.95 -18.94
N LYS A 268 -6.74 4.85 -19.54
CA LYS A 268 -7.89 5.52 -18.91
C LYS A 268 -9.14 5.04 -19.61
N ALA A 269 -10.16 4.58 -18.89
CA ALA A 269 -11.38 4.03 -19.52
C ALA A 269 -12.00 4.93 -20.60
N GLU A 270 -11.97 6.25 -20.39
CA GLU A 270 -12.60 7.25 -21.26
C GLU A 270 -11.76 7.65 -22.49
N ALA A 271 -10.50 7.21 -22.59
CA ALA A 271 -9.59 7.63 -23.65
C ALA A 271 -8.81 6.45 -24.22
N PRO A 272 -8.41 6.47 -25.50
CA PRO A 272 -7.52 5.45 -26.04
C PRO A 272 -6.22 5.41 -25.22
N GLY A 273 -5.67 4.20 -25.04
CA GLY A 273 -4.45 3.98 -24.29
C GLY A 273 -3.31 4.88 -24.79
N ARG A 274 -2.72 5.65 -23.89
CA ARG A 274 -1.61 6.57 -24.20
C ARG A 274 -0.29 5.91 -23.85
N ILE A 275 0.75 6.17 -24.63
CA ILE A 275 2.10 5.70 -24.33
C ILE A 275 2.79 6.74 -23.45
N LEU A 276 3.21 6.35 -22.24
CA LEU A 276 4.03 7.16 -21.34
C LEU A 276 5.50 7.11 -21.73
N HIS A 277 5.96 5.90 -22.05
CA HIS A 277 7.35 5.63 -22.36
C HIS A 277 7.45 4.56 -23.44
N SER A 278 8.33 4.78 -24.41
CA SER A 278 8.66 3.81 -25.44
C SER A 278 10.09 4.07 -25.86
N VAL A 279 11.01 3.28 -25.33
CA VAL A 279 12.42 3.31 -25.73
C VAL A 279 12.83 1.92 -26.13
N TYR A 280 13.03 1.75 -27.44
CA TYR A 280 13.29 0.45 -28.03
C TYR A 280 14.53 -0.22 -27.43
N GLY A 281 14.39 -1.49 -27.06
CA GLY A 281 15.50 -2.28 -26.52
C GLY A 281 15.84 -2.00 -25.06
N GLN A 282 15.02 -1.21 -24.37
CA GLN A 282 15.15 -0.94 -22.95
C GLN A 282 13.94 -1.52 -22.18
N PRO A 283 13.94 -2.82 -21.85
CA PRO A 283 12.79 -3.44 -21.21
C PRO A 283 12.61 -2.93 -19.78
N VAL A 284 11.35 -2.78 -19.40
CA VAL A 284 10.92 -2.45 -18.05
C VAL A 284 11.11 -3.68 -17.15
N THR A 285 11.71 -3.48 -15.99
CA THR A 285 12.06 -4.56 -15.05
C THR A 285 11.21 -4.60 -13.79
N CYS A 286 10.59 -3.49 -13.44
CA CYS A 286 9.65 -3.35 -12.33
C CYS A 286 8.78 -2.12 -12.54
N LEU A 287 7.58 -2.10 -11.95
CA LEU A 287 6.62 -1.00 -12.04
C LEU A 287 5.94 -0.81 -10.69
N ASP A 288 5.82 0.44 -10.27
CA ASP A 288 4.90 0.84 -9.21
C ASP A 288 4.28 2.22 -9.48
N VAL A 289 3.11 2.46 -8.88
CA VAL A 289 2.25 3.60 -9.21
C VAL A 289 1.69 4.22 -7.94
N ALA A 290 1.79 5.54 -7.83
CA ALA A 290 1.12 6.38 -6.85
C ALA A 290 0.04 7.24 -7.54
N ALA A 291 -0.70 8.02 -6.76
CA ALA A 291 -1.87 8.78 -7.25
C ALA A 291 -1.57 9.67 -8.47
N HIS A 292 -0.39 10.32 -8.50
CA HIS A 292 0.00 11.25 -9.58
C HIS A 292 1.27 10.84 -10.33
N GLU A 293 1.94 9.77 -9.90
CA GLU A 293 3.26 9.40 -10.38
C GLU A 293 3.37 7.91 -10.63
N ALA A 294 4.13 7.52 -11.66
CA ALA A 294 4.53 6.13 -11.91
C ALA A 294 6.04 6.02 -11.91
N ALA A 295 6.57 5.05 -11.17
CA ALA A 295 7.97 4.70 -11.13
C ALA A 295 8.18 3.34 -11.80
N PHE A 296 9.10 3.27 -12.74
CA PHE A 296 9.46 2.00 -13.36
C PHE A 296 10.96 1.90 -13.63
N GLY A 297 11.49 0.70 -13.38
CA GLY A 297 12.90 0.37 -13.62
C GLY A 297 13.11 0.04 -15.09
N ILE A 298 14.18 0.56 -15.67
CA ILE A 298 14.56 0.32 -17.05
C ILE A 298 15.92 -0.36 -17.08
N LYS A 299 16.00 -1.42 -17.90
CA LYS A 299 17.26 -2.04 -18.23
C LYS A 299 17.86 -1.41 -19.47
N THR A 300 19.04 -0.84 -19.34
CA THR A 300 19.74 -0.21 -20.46
C THR A 300 20.67 -1.23 -21.11
N PHE A 301 20.28 -1.78 -22.26
CA PHE A 301 21.18 -2.62 -23.07
C PHE A 301 22.01 -1.73 -23.99
N GLY A 302 23.32 -1.66 -23.74
CA GLY A 302 24.26 -0.99 -24.64
C GLY A 302 25.53 -1.82 -24.84
N TRP A 303 25.73 -2.37 -26.04
CA TRP A 303 27.05 -2.90 -26.45
C TRP A 303 28.09 -1.77 -26.66
N LEU A 304 27.63 -0.51 -26.73
CA LEU A 304 28.44 0.69 -26.98
C LEU A 304 28.41 1.72 -25.84
N LEU A 305 27.46 1.63 -24.92
CA LEU A 305 27.28 2.57 -23.82
C LEU A 305 27.06 1.75 -22.54
N ASN A 306 28.03 1.78 -21.62
CA ASN A 306 27.87 1.33 -20.23
C ASN A 306 27.01 2.35 -19.47
N GLU A 307 25.79 2.60 -19.96
CA GLU A 307 24.82 3.39 -19.22
C GLU A 307 24.27 2.49 -18.10
N PRO A 308 24.27 2.99 -16.85
CA PRO A 308 23.72 2.24 -15.73
C PRO A 308 22.21 2.09 -15.88
N ASN A 309 21.65 1.05 -15.30
CA ASN A 309 20.20 0.91 -15.15
C ASN A 309 19.68 2.03 -14.23
N GLN A 310 18.48 2.50 -14.55
CA GLN A 310 17.83 3.63 -13.89
C GLN A 310 16.37 3.32 -13.61
N ILE A 311 15.79 4.07 -12.68
CA ILE A 311 14.35 4.14 -12.43
C ILE A 311 13.86 5.47 -12.96
N LEU A 312 12.85 5.45 -13.82
CA LEU A 312 12.21 6.67 -14.31
C LEU A 312 10.96 6.94 -13.48
N LEU A 313 10.82 8.20 -13.07
CA LEU A 313 9.59 8.72 -12.45
C LEU A 313 8.86 9.57 -13.49
N TYR A 314 7.60 9.24 -13.75
CA TYR A 314 6.72 9.95 -14.66
C TYR A 314 5.53 10.51 -13.92
N ASN A 315 5.13 11.73 -14.29
CA ASN A 315 3.87 12.30 -13.83
C ASN A 315 2.74 11.85 -14.76
N LEU A 316 1.65 11.34 -14.18
CA LEU A 316 0.52 10.75 -14.89
C LEU A 316 -0.44 11.78 -15.52
N GLU A 317 -0.37 13.03 -15.09
CA GLU A 317 -1.19 14.13 -15.59
C GLU A 317 -0.50 14.81 -16.78
N THR A 318 0.80 15.10 -16.64
CA THR A 318 1.59 15.79 -17.68
C THR A 318 2.21 14.83 -18.68
N ASN A 319 2.28 13.53 -18.38
CA ASN A 319 2.98 12.49 -19.14
C ASN A 319 4.48 12.80 -19.35
N GLN A 320 5.08 13.61 -18.47
CA GLN A 320 6.49 13.96 -18.55
C GLN A 320 7.31 13.19 -17.52
N CYS A 321 8.55 12.87 -17.90
CA CYS A 321 9.53 12.33 -16.97
C CYS A 321 9.93 13.43 -15.99
N VAL A 322 9.63 13.22 -14.71
CA VAL A 322 9.94 14.15 -13.62
C VAL A 322 11.41 14.03 -13.25
N THR A 323 11.87 12.81 -13.04
CA THR A 323 13.25 12.55 -12.62
C THR A 323 13.70 11.14 -13.01
N LYS A 324 15.02 10.97 -13.03
CA LYS A 324 15.69 9.68 -13.22
C LYS A 324 16.51 9.39 -11.98
N VAL A 325 16.24 8.25 -11.34
CA VAL A 325 16.84 7.88 -10.06
C VAL A 325 17.58 6.56 -10.22
N GLY A 326 18.74 6.46 -9.57
CA GLY A 326 19.55 5.25 -9.60
C GLY A 326 20.64 5.28 -10.66
N ASN A 327 21.77 4.68 -10.30
CA ASN A 327 22.93 4.47 -11.16
C ASN A 327 23.51 3.12 -10.74
N SER A 328 22.80 2.05 -11.10
CA SER A 328 23.13 0.68 -10.71
C SER A 328 23.47 -0.12 -11.96
N MET A 329 24.47 -0.99 -11.89
CA MET A 329 24.82 -1.87 -13.03
C MET A 329 23.88 -3.08 -13.11
N GLY A 330 23.38 -3.52 -11.97
CA GLY A 330 22.37 -4.57 -11.83
C GLY A 330 20.96 -4.07 -12.10
N ASP A 331 20.12 -4.97 -12.57
CA ASP A 331 18.70 -4.69 -12.84
C ASP A 331 17.97 -4.33 -11.53
N PHE A 332 17.08 -3.34 -11.60
CA PHE A 332 16.12 -3.09 -10.53
C PHE A 332 15.03 -4.16 -10.58
N SER A 333 14.87 -4.92 -9.49
CA SER A 333 13.91 -6.03 -9.41
C SER A 333 12.56 -5.63 -8.83
N CYS A 334 12.55 -4.59 -8.00
CA CYS A 334 11.33 -4.10 -7.35
C CYS A 334 11.46 -2.61 -7.03
N VAL A 335 10.32 -1.94 -7.01
CA VAL A 335 10.20 -0.53 -6.67
C VAL A 335 8.93 -0.35 -5.83
N ASN A 336 9.00 0.54 -4.83
CA ASN A 336 7.87 0.92 -3.99
C ASN A 336 7.84 2.45 -3.90
N LEU A 337 6.83 3.00 -4.54
CA LEU A 337 6.40 4.40 -4.58
C LEU A 337 5.07 4.57 -3.83
N HIS A 338 4.18 3.58 -3.90
CA HIS A 338 2.82 3.71 -3.37
C HIS A 338 2.78 3.78 -1.83
N SER A 339 3.67 3.05 -1.14
CA SER A 339 3.73 2.96 0.32
C SER A 339 4.97 3.62 0.91
N SER A 340 5.81 4.23 0.07
CA SER A 340 6.95 4.99 0.56
C SER A 340 6.49 6.31 1.19
N PRO A 341 7.22 6.83 2.20
CA PRO A 341 6.91 8.14 2.76
C PRO A 341 7.01 9.24 1.69
N PRO A 342 6.38 10.40 1.90
CA PRO A 342 6.33 11.46 0.91
C PRO A 342 7.74 11.86 0.45
N ASN A 343 7.91 12.01 -0.87
CA ASN A 343 9.18 12.34 -1.54
C ASN A 343 10.29 11.30 -1.41
N MET A 344 9.96 10.07 -1.01
CA MET A 344 10.91 8.95 -1.02
C MET A 344 10.43 7.85 -1.96
N LEU A 345 11.39 7.11 -2.49
CA LEU A 345 11.20 5.93 -3.32
C LEU A 345 12.12 4.85 -2.78
N VAL A 346 11.61 3.64 -2.61
CA VAL A 346 12.43 2.49 -2.22
C VAL A 346 12.55 1.56 -3.41
N ALA A 347 13.77 1.12 -3.73
CA ALA A 347 14.00 0.19 -4.82
C ALA A 347 15.01 -0.88 -4.42
N GLY A 348 14.83 -2.08 -4.96
CA GLY A 348 15.75 -3.20 -4.82
C GLY A 348 16.49 -3.46 -6.12
N ASN A 349 17.82 -3.55 -6.07
CA ASN A 349 18.66 -3.92 -7.21
C ASN A 349 19.24 -5.33 -7.03
N LYS A 350 19.60 -5.97 -8.15
CA LYS A 350 20.30 -7.27 -8.13
C LYS A 350 21.74 -7.18 -7.62
N ASP A 351 22.31 -5.98 -7.55
CA ASP A 351 23.68 -5.76 -7.07
C ASP A 351 23.83 -5.96 -5.56
N ARG A 352 22.71 -6.13 -4.83
CA ARG A 352 22.68 -6.35 -3.36
C ARG A 352 23.44 -5.25 -2.59
N ARG A 353 23.47 -4.03 -3.13
CA ARG A 353 24.17 -2.87 -2.57
C ARG A 353 23.21 -1.79 -2.14
#